data_AF-K1UJX1-F1
#
_entry.id   AF-K1UJX1-F1
#
_cell.length_a   1.000
_cell.length_b   1.000
_cell.length_c   1.000
_cell.angle_alpha   90.00
_cell.angle_beta   90.00
_cell.angle_gamma   90.00
#
_symmetry.space_group_name_H-M   'P 1'
#
loop_
_entity.id
_entity.type
_entity.pdbx_description
1 polymer ?
#
loop_
_entity_poly.entity_id
_entity_poly.type
_entity_poly.pdbx_seq_one_letter_code
_entity_poly.pdbx_strand_id
1 'polypeptide(L)'
;MTLPEAYACTPDGMEIDRYGNLILSCPNYADEHMSGCVLRITKDRRVEKWFDVPVHPETGVARNMGIAFDSNWNIYLCDNQGWSERPELLYKGRVLKCEVDDAGNIKKQL
;
A
#
# COMPACT_ATOMS: atom_id res chain seq x y z
N MET A 1 18.78 3.86 -9.50
CA MET A 1 17.34 4.14 -9.33
C MET A 1 17.06 4.16 -7.85
N THR A 2 16.38 5.19 -7.36
CA THR A 2 15.97 5.36 -5.96
C THR A 2 14.45 5.50 -5.93
N LEU A 3 13.82 5.17 -4.79
CA LEU A 3 12.40 5.48 -4.59
C LEU A 3 12.25 6.98 -4.31
N PRO A 4 11.18 7.64 -4.80
CA PRO A 4 10.93 9.03 -4.47
C PRO A 4 10.63 9.20 -2.97
N GLU A 5 11.44 10.00 -2.28
CA GLU A 5 11.27 10.29 -0.83
C GLU A 5 9.89 10.87 -0.51
N ALA A 6 9.29 11.60 -1.45
CA ALA A 6 7.93 12.13 -1.33
C ALA A 6 6.84 11.05 -1.19
N TYR A 7 7.14 9.79 -1.53
CA TYR A 7 6.16 8.69 -1.48
C TYR A 7 6.58 7.51 -0.61
N ALA A 8 7.89 7.25 -0.45
CA ALA A 8 8.37 6.09 0.27
C ALA A 8 9.54 6.45 1.20
N CYS A 9 9.29 6.44 2.50
CA CYS A 9 10.32 6.40 3.53
C CYS A 9 10.52 4.97 4.07
N THR A 10 9.54 4.08 3.86
CA THR A 10 9.66 2.67 4.24
C THR A 10 8.92 1.78 3.25
N PRO A 11 9.64 1.10 2.33
CA PRO A 11 9.08 0.02 1.51
C PRO A 11 9.02 -1.30 2.30
N ASP A 12 8.06 -2.17 1.96
CA ASP A 12 7.88 -3.47 2.63
C ASP A 12 7.56 -4.57 1.60
N GLY A 13 6.34 -5.11 1.59
CA GLY A 13 5.94 -6.19 0.68
C GLY A 13 5.89 -5.77 -0.78
N MET A 14 6.13 -6.74 -1.68
CA MET A 14 6.06 -6.53 -3.13
C MET A 14 5.46 -7.74 -3.85
N GLU A 15 4.84 -7.49 -4.99
CA GLU A 15 4.20 -8.49 -5.86
C GLU A 15 4.35 -8.07 -7.33
N ILE A 16 4.17 -9.00 -8.27
CA ILE A 16 4.19 -8.69 -9.71
C ILE A 16 2.76 -8.56 -10.25
N ASP A 17 2.47 -7.46 -10.98
CA ASP A 17 1.17 -7.29 -11.64
C ASP A 17 1.04 -8.10 -12.94
N ARG A 18 -0.16 -8.05 -13.56
CA ARG A 18 -0.47 -8.76 -14.82
C ARG A 18 0.36 -8.33 -16.02
N TYR A 19 1.03 -7.19 -15.94
CA TYR A 19 1.88 -6.65 -16.99
C TYR A 19 3.37 -6.95 -16.72
N GLY A 20 3.70 -7.51 -15.56
CA GLY A 20 5.07 -7.77 -15.14
C GLY A 20 5.75 -6.54 -14.52
N ASN A 21 5.00 -5.58 -14.02
CA ASN A 21 5.52 -4.47 -13.22
C ASN A 21 5.65 -4.93 -11.76
N LEU A 22 6.63 -4.38 -11.03
CA LEU A 22 6.76 -4.59 -9.60
C LEU A 22 5.85 -3.62 -8.86
N ILE A 23 4.94 -4.15 -8.05
CA ILE A 23 4.03 -3.39 -7.21
C ILE A 23 4.57 -3.43 -5.79
N LEU A 24 4.77 -2.26 -5.20
CA LEU A 24 5.48 -2.11 -3.94
C LEU A 24 4.59 -1.45 -2.90
N SER A 25 4.39 -2.15 -1.81
CA SER A 25 3.68 -1.68 -0.62
C SER A 25 4.62 -0.79 0.20
N CYS A 26 4.18 0.43 0.50
CA CYS A 26 4.95 1.41 1.27
C CYS A 26 4.14 1.83 2.51
N PRO A 27 4.30 1.15 3.66
CA PRO A 27 3.59 1.51 4.89
C PRO A 27 4.04 2.85 5.49
N ASN A 28 5.25 3.31 5.17
CA ASN A 28 5.80 4.60 5.58
C ASN A 28 5.79 4.86 7.10
N TYR A 29 5.99 3.83 7.91
CA TYR A 29 5.91 3.97 9.36
C TYR A 29 7.06 4.79 9.99
N ALA A 30 8.15 5.03 9.27
CA ALA A 30 9.25 5.87 9.74
C ALA A 30 8.91 7.38 9.79
N ASP A 31 7.81 7.80 9.14
CA ASP A 31 7.31 9.18 9.17
C ASP A 31 5.79 9.17 9.37
N GLU A 32 5.32 9.66 10.53
CA GLU A 32 3.90 9.69 10.86
C GLU A 32 3.07 10.61 9.95
N HIS A 33 3.71 11.58 9.28
CA HIS A 33 3.05 12.49 8.33
C HIS A 33 2.81 11.85 6.96
N MET A 34 3.40 10.69 6.70
CA MET A 34 3.20 9.95 5.45
C MET A 34 2.13 8.88 5.63
N SER A 35 1.16 8.85 4.71
CA SER A 35 0.19 7.76 4.62
C SER A 35 0.80 6.55 3.89
N GLY A 36 0.24 5.38 4.16
CA GLY A 36 0.52 4.18 3.38
C GLY A 36 0.10 4.38 1.92
N CYS A 37 0.97 3.99 1.00
CA CYS A 37 0.68 4.04 -0.44
C CYS A 37 1.20 2.78 -1.14
N VAL A 38 0.82 2.63 -2.41
CA VAL A 38 1.33 1.61 -3.31
C VAL A 38 2.03 2.27 -4.48
N LEU A 39 3.26 1.85 -4.73
CA LEU A 39 4.04 2.28 -5.89
C LEU A 39 3.99 1.22 -6.98
N ARG A 40 4.06 1.66 -8.24
CA ARG A 40 4.28 0.81 -9.39
C ARG A 40 5.64 1.12 -9.99
N ILE A 41 6.42 0.07 -10.20
CA ILE A 41 7.73 0.12 -10.82
C ILE A 41 7.66 -0.65 -12.13
N THR A 42 7.78 0.07 -13.23
CA THR A 42 7.66 -0.51 -14.57
C THR A 42 8.94 -1.24 -14.99
N LYS A 43 8.86 -2.05 -16.05
CA LYS A 43 10.01 -2.81 -16.58
C LYS A 43 11.18 -1.92 -17.03
N ASP A 44 10.90 -0.70 -17.46
CA ASP A 44 11.89 0.32 -17.80
C ASP A 44 12.40 1.12 -16.57
N ARG A 45 12.05 0.68 -15.36
CA ARG A 45 12.50 1.23 -14.07
C ARG A 45 11.97 2.62 -13.74
N ARG A 46 10.82 3.03 -14.29
CA ARG A 46 10.10 4.20 -13.80
C ARG A 46 9.36 3.86 -12.51
N VAL A 47 9.39 4.79 -11.55
CA VAL A 47 8.58 4.71 -10.32
C VAL A 47 7.44 5.70 -10.43
N GLU A 48 6.24 5.25 -10.12
CA GLU A 48 5.08 6.12 -9.96
C GLU A 48 4.26 5.68 -8.75
N LYS A 49 3.65 6.66 -8.08
CA LYS A 49 2.62 6.34 -7.09
C LYS A 49 1.40 5.83 -7.83
N TRP A 50 0.99 4.61 -7.54
CA TRP A 50 -0.20 4.01 -8.15
C TRP A 50 -1.45 4.49 -7.42
N PHE A 51 -1.51 4.31 -6.10
CA PHE A 51 -2.62 4.85 -5.30
C PHE A 51 -2.22 5.04 -3.83
N ASP A 52 -2.95 5.90 -3.13
CA ASP A 52 -2.90 6.02 -1.67
C ASP A 52 -3.82 4.96 -1.05
N VAL A 53 -3.32 4.22 -0.05
CA VAL A 53 -4.12 3.18 0.59
C VAL A 53 -5.22 3.84 1.42
N PRO A 54 -6.48 3.42 1.28
CA PRO A 54 -7.58 3.93 2.09
C PRO A 54 -7.28 3.78 3.58
N VAL A 55 -7.48 4.84 4.35
CA VAL A 55 -7.27 4.78 5.81
C VAL A 55 -8.28 3.86 6.49
N HIS A 56 -7.90 3.30 7.62
CA HIS A 56 -8.82 2.51 8.43
C HIS A 56 -9.87 3.45 9.07
N PRO A 57 -11.18 3.14 8.99
CA PRO A 57 -12.24 4.07 9.32
C PRO A 57 -12.26 4.51 10.79
N GLU A 58 -11.79 3.65 11.71
CA GLU A 58 -11.75 3.98 13.14
C GLU A 58 -10.48 4.73 13.57
N THR A 59 -9.36 4.53 12.88
CA THR A 59 -8.03 5.00 13.33
C THR A 59 -7.51 6.15 12.48
N GLY A 60 -8.01 6.31 11.25
CA GLY A 60 -7.55 7.32 10.31
C GLY A 60 -6.16 7.08 9.73
N VAL A 61 -5.57 5.89 9.90
CA VAL A 61 -4.23 5.58 9.38
C VAL A 61 -4.23 4.40 8.40
N ALA A 62 -3.24 4.38 7.51
CA ALA A 62 -2.95 3.28 6.60
C ALA A 62 -1.46 2.91 6.70
N ARG A 63 -1.18 1.63 6.94
CA ARG A 63 0.15 1.04 7.17
C ARG A 63 0.23 -0.32 6.46
N ASN A 64 0.00 -0.32 5.15
CA ASN A 64 0.05 -1.52 4.31
C ASN A 64 1.45 -2.12 4.25
N MET A 65 1.63 -3.32 4.79
CA MET A 65 2.88 -4.09 4.75
C MET A 65 2.83 -5.12 3.62
N GLY A 66 2.27 -6.30 3.88
CA GLY A 66 2.11 -7.36 2.88
C GLY A 66 1.14 -7.00 1.76
N ILE A 67 1.37 -7.59 0.58
CA ILE A 67 0.60 -7.36 -0.66
C ILE A 67 0.46 -8.67 -1.42
N ALA A 68 -0.70 -8.89 -2.07
CA ALA A 68 -0.92 -10.01 -2.99
C ALA A 68 -2.05 -9.69 -3.99
N PHE A 69 -2.03 -10.31 -5.17
CA PHE A 69 -3.15 -10.28 -6.12
C PHE A 69 -3.97 -11.58 -6.07
N ASP A 70 -5.29 -11.49 -6.25
CA ASP A 70 -6.11 -12.67 -6.60
C ASP A 70 -6.15 -12.91 -8.12
N SER A 71 -6.82 -13.99 -8.55
CA SER A 71 -6.95 -14.36 -9.96
C SER A 71 -7.73 -13.35 -10.81
N ASN A 72 -8.46 -12.43 -10.18
CA ASN A 72 -9.16 -11.33 -10.84
C ASN A 72 -8.35 -10.02 -10.79
N TRP A 73 -7.10 -10.07 -10.30
CA TRP A 73 -6.22 -8.91 -10.12
C TRP A 73 -6.75 -7.87 -9.13
N ASN A 74 -7.58 -8.28 -8.17
CA ASN A 74 -7.81 -7.45 -6.99
C ASN A 74 -6.59 -7.53 -6.09
N ILE A 75 -6.24 -6.41 -5.47
CA ILE A 75 -5.10 -6.29 -4.56
C ILE A 75 -5.55 -6.50 -3.11
N TYR A 76 -4.83 -7.31 -2.37
CA TYR A 76 -4.98 -7.51 -0.92
C TYR A 76 -3.79 -6.86 -0.23
N LEU A 77 -4.06 -6.12 0.83
CA LEU A 77 -3.06 -5.41 1.62
C LEU A 77 -3.20 -5.80 3.09
N CYS A 78 -2.11 -6.26 3.71
CA CYS A 78 -2.04 -6.46 5.16
C CYS A 78 -1.72 -5.12 5.81
N ASP A 79 -2.70 -4.51 6.45
CA ASP A 79 -2.64 -3.15 6.97
C ASP A 79 -2.39 -3.15 8.48
N ASN A 80 -1.13 -2.88 8.89
CA ASN A 80 -0.66 -3.01 10.25
C ASN A 80 -0.80 -1.70 11.05
N GLN A 81 -2.01 -1.47 11.53
CA GLN A 81 -2.37 -0.27 12.29
C GLN A 81 -1.53 -0.09 13.57
N GLY A 82 -1.23 -1.18 14.27
CA GLY A 82 -0.62 -1.17 15.60
C GLY A 82 0.89 -0.89 15.63
N TRP A 83 1.53 -0.61 14.49
CA TRP A 83 3.00 -0.49 14.41
C TRP A 83 3.59 0.54 15.38
N SER A 84 2.93 1.69 15.57
CA SER A 84 3.40 2.74 16.49
C SER A 84 3.17 2.44 17.98
N GLU A 85 2.57 1.29 18.31
CA GLU A 85 2.19 0.87 19.67
C GLU A 85 1.21 1.81 20.41
N ARG A 86 0.70 2.85 19.73
CA ARG A 86 -0.31 3.75 20.31
C ARG A 86 -1.57 2.97 20.68
N PRO A 87 -2.09 3.09 21.92
CA PRO A 87 -3.20 2.26 22.42
C PRO A 87 -4.45 2.27 21.53
N GLU A 88 -4.77 3.39 20.89
CA GLU A 88 -5.91 3.54 20.00
C GLU A 88 -5.78 2.77 18.66
N LEU A 89 -4.57 2.35 18.30
CA LEU A 89 -4.27 1.62 17.06
C LEU A 89 -4.07 0.12 17.26
N LEU A 90 -3.89 -0.32 18.50
CA LEU A 90 -3.65 -1.73 18.82
C LEU A 90 -4.85 -2.59 18.46
N TYR A 91 -4.56 -3.80 17.94
CA TYR A 91 -5.57 -4.79 17.53
C TYR A 91 -6.53 -4.31 16.43
N LYS A 92 -6.19 -3.22 15.71
CA LYS A 92 -6.94 -2.71 14.56
C LYS A 92 -6.39 -3.17 13.21
N GLY A 93 -5.43 -4.10 13.21
CA GLY A 93 -4.89 -4.67 11.98
C GLY A 93 -6.00 -5.29 11.12
N ARG A 94 -5.90 -5.10 9.80
CA ARG A 94 -6.88 -5.64 8.84
C ARG A 94 -6.21 -6.18 7.59
N VAL A 95 -6.94 -7.01 6.85
CA VAL A 95 -6.65 -7.30 5.45
C VAL A 95 -7.64 -6.50 4.62
N LEU A 96 -7.14 -5.58 3.81
CA LEU A 96 -7.94 -4.74 2.92
C LEU A 96 -7.91 -5.32 1.52
N LYS A 97 -9.07 -5.54 0.91
CA LYS A 97 -9.17 -5.86 -0.51
C LYS A 97 -9.54 -4.61 -1.29
N CYS A 98 -8.81 -4.28 -2.35
CA CYS A 98 -9.15 -3.21 -3.27
C CYS A 98 -9.28 -3.73 -4.71
N GLU A 99 -10.29 -3.24 -5.42
CA GLU A 99 -10.37 -3.28 -6.87
C GLU A 99 -9.81 -1.96 -7.40
N VAL A 100 -8.66 -2.00 -8.06
CA VAL A 100 -7.94 -0.80 -8.52
C VAL A 100 -7.73 -0.91 -10.03
N ASP A 101 -8.08 0.14 -10.76
CA ASP A 101 -7.84 0.17 -12.21
C ASP A 101 -6.37 0.48 -12.56
N ASP A 102 -6.02 0.33 -13.84
CA ASP A 102 -4.64 0.55 -14.31
C ASP A 102 -4.15 1.99 -14.08
N ALA A 103 -5.06 2.95 -13.95
CA ALA A 103 -4.73 4.34 -13.65
C ALA A 103 -4.57 4.62 -12.14
N GLY A 104 -4.86 3.65 -11.27
CA GLY A 104 -4.76 3.80 -9.82
C GLY A 104 -6.05 4.23 -9.12
N ASN A 105 -7.17 4.23 -9.82
CA ASN A 105 -8.45 4.56 -9.17
C ASN A 105 -9.02 3.34 -8.47
N ILE A 106 -9.30 3.48 -7.18
CA ILE A 106 -9.99 2.47 -6.39
C ILE A 106 -11.47 2.48 -6.78
N LYS A 107 -11.95 1.38 -7.38
CA LYS A 107 -13.37 1.21 -7.76
C LYS A 107 -14.19 0.67 -6.59
N LYS A 108 -13.57 -0.19 -5.79
CA LYS A 108 -14.21 -0.84 -4.65
C LYS A 108 -13.16 -1.19 -3.60
N GLN A 109 -13.55 -1.08 -2.33
CA GLN A 109 -12.77 -1.58 -1.20
C GLN A 109 -13.66 -2.43 -0.30
N LEU A 110 -13.10 -3.51 0.25
CA LEU A 110 -13.76 -4.48 1.14
C LEU A 110 -12.86 -4.79 2.33
#